data_AF-A0A367LU85-F1
#
_entry.id   AF-A0A367LU85-F1
#
_cell.length_a   1.000
_cell.length_b   1.000
_cell.length_c   1.000
_cell.angle_alpha   90.00
_cell.angle_beta   90.00
_cell.angle_gamma   90.00
#
_symmetry.space_group_name_H-M   'P 1'
#
loop_
_entity.id
_entity.type
_entity.pdbx_description
1 polymer ?
#
loop_
_entity_poly.entity_id
_entity_poly.type
_entity_poly.pdbx_seq_one_letter_code
_entity_poly.pdbx_strand_id
1 'polypeptide(L)'
;VGHESQSLKRLVENLNHSAEGLLKTWPKRFAPVEARQYARQPERIANRVYANRMGNGSPDTGDGYRYRGRGLIMITGHDNYAEAARALALP
;
A
#
# COMPACT_ATOMS: atom_id res chain seq x y z
N VAL A 1 -5.48 4.89 -19.50
CA VAL A 1 -5.34 3.45 -19.19
C VAL A 1 -3.93 2.88 -19.46
N GLY A 2 -2.97 3.64 -20.01
CA GLY A 2 -1.59 3.15 -20.25
C GLY A 2 -0.49 3.77 -19.38
N HIS A 3 -0.83 4.67 -18.44
CA HIS A 3 0.17 5.42 -17.66
C HIS A 3 0.20 5.06 -16.17
N GLU A 4 -0.84 4.39 -15.67
CA GLU A 4 -1.04 4.14 -14.22
C GLU A 4 -0.62 2.73 -13.77
N SER A 5 -0.17 1.88 -14.69
CA SER A 5 -0.05 0.44 -14.42
C SER A 5 1.32 -0.17 -14.71
N GLN A 6 2.45 0.59 -14.64
CA GLN A 6 3.84 0.09 -14.80
C GLN A 6 3.97 -1.36 -15.34
N SER A 7 3.53 -1.55 -16.59
CA SER A 7 3.54 -2.83 -17.31
C SER A 7 2.87 -4.05 -16.63
N LEU A 8 1.72 -3.93 -15.94
CA LEU A 8 0.87 -5.07 -15.56
C LEU A 8 1.56 -6.20 -14.74
N LYS A 9 2.74 -5.95 -14.15
CA LYS A 9 3.57 -7.00 -13.52
C LYS A 9 3.35 -7.20 -12.02
N ARG A 10 2.54 -6.35 -11.37
CA ARG A 10 2.21 -6.51 -9.95
C ARG A 10 0.73 -6.26 -9.71
N LEU A 11 -0.03 -7.35 -9.74
CA LEU A 11 -1.44 -7.39 -9.31
C LEU A 11 -1.58 -7.14 -7.79
N VAL A 12 -0.46 -7.15 -7.06
CA VAL A 12 -0.32 -6.85 -5.64
C VAL A 12 1.01 -6.12 -5.44
N GLU A 13 1.02 -4.96 -4.78
CA GLU A 13 2.27 -4.33 -4.35
C GLU A 13 2.97 -5.25 -3.33
N ASN A 14 4.15 -5.77 -3.68
CA ASN A 14 4.91 -6.65 -2.78
C ASN A 14 5.50 -5.85 -1.61
N LEU A 15 5.70 -4.52 -1.76
CA LEU A 15 6.20 -3.59 -0.73
C LEU A 15 7.50 -4.04 -0.02
N ASN A 16 8.25 -4.97 -0.62
CA ASN A 16 9.51 -5.51 -0.11
C ASN A 16 10.70 -4.60 -0.45
N HIS A 17 10.68 -3.35 0.02
CA HIS A 17 11.74 -2.37 -0.22
C HIS A 17 12.94 -2.58 0.71
N SER A 18 14.15 -2.31 0.20
CA SER A 18 15.34 -2.12 1.04
C SER A 18 15.25 -0.80 1.81
N ALA A 19 16.10 -0.59 2.82
CA ALA A 19 16.15 0.68 3.56
C ALA A 19 16.39 1.88 2.61
N GLU A 20 17.33 1.75 1.67
CA GLU A 20 17.57 2.77 0.66
C GLU A 20 16.36 2.96 -0.25
N GLY A 21 15.71 1.87 -0.66
CA GLY A 21 14.47 1.92 -1.43
C GLY A 21 13.35 2.66 -0.69
N LEU A 22 13.22 2.48 0.62
CA LEU A 22 12.24 3.19 1.44
C LEU A 22 12.52 4.70 1.49
N LEU A 23 13.78 5.10 1.66
CA LEU A 23 14.18 6.51 1.66
C LEU A 23 13.97 7.16 0.29
N LYS A 24 14.19 6.42 -0.79
CA LYS A 24 13.96 6.91 -2.16
C LYS A 24 12.48 7.02 -2.51
N THR A 25 11.67 6.03 -2.13
CA THR A 25 10.24 5.97 -2.48
C THR A 25 9.38 6.84 -1.56
N TRP A 26 9.71 6.93 -0.27
CA TRP A 26 8.97 7.72 0.72
C TRP A 26 9.89 8.55 1.62
N PRO A 27 10.63 9.53 1.07
CA PRO A 27 11.60 10.32 1.83
C PRO A 27 10.98 11.12 2.99
N LYS A 28 9.68 11.44 2.91
CA LYS A 28 8.94 12.15 3.97
C LYS A 28 8.34 11.23 5.05
N ARG A 29 8.36 9.90 4.85
CA ARG A 29 7.71 8.93 5.77
C ARG A 29 8.68 8.04 6.53
N PHE A 30 9.94 7.97 6.10
CA PHE A 30 10.99 7.20 6.76
C PHE A 30 12.22 8.07 7.00
N ALA A 31 12.66 8.16 8.25
CA ALA A 31 14.02 8.56 8.57
C ALA A 31 15.00 7.40 8.30
N PRO A 32 16.32 7.64 8.13
CA PRO A 32 17.29 6.58 7.83
C PRO A 32 17.33 5.43 8.84
N VAL A 33 17.13 5.73 10.13
CA VAL A 33 17.08 4.72 11.19
C VAL A 33 15.81 3.87 11.05
N GLU A 34 14.66 4.50 10.84
CA GLU A 34 13.40 3.80 10.64
C GLU A 34 13.42 2.96 9.37
N ALA A 35 13.98 3.47 8.27
CA ALA A 35 14.08 2.73 7.02
C ALA A 35 14.79 1.38 7.19
N ARG A 36 15.81 1.30 8.06
CA ARG A 36 16.47 0.02 8.39
C ARG A 36 15.58 -0.92 9.19
N GLN A 37 14.78 -0.38 10.11
CA GLN A 37 13.85 -1.15 10.93
C GLN A 37 12.66 -1.71 10.16
N TYR A 38 12.29 -1.08 9.03
CA TYR A 38 11.16 -1.50 8.19
C TYR A 38 11.61 -2.22 6.91
N ALA A 39 12.89 -2.19 6.57
CA ALA A 39 13.41 -2.83 5.38
C ALA A 39 12.99 -4.30 5.32
N ARG A 40 12.58 -4.72 4.12
CA ARG A 40 12.14 -6.08 3.80
C ARG A 40 10.97 -6.61 4.65
N GLN A 41 10.19 -5.72 5.27
CA GLN A 41 9.01 -6.07 6.06
C GLN A 41 7.75 -5.45 5.43
N PRO A 42 7.24 -6.07 4.35
CA PRO A 42 6.23 -5.45 3.49
C PRO A 42 4.91 -5.13 4.19
N GLU A 43 4.49 -5.94 5.16
CA GLU A 43 3.30 -5.68 5.97
C GLU A 43 3.45 -4.43 6.84
N ARG A 44 4.58 -4.31 7.55
CA ARG A 44 4.86 -3.12 8.38
C ARG A 44 5.04 -1.87 7.52
N ILE A 45 5.63 -2.00 6.33
CA ILE A 45 5.75 -0.91 5.36
C ILE A 45 4.35 -0.47 4.90
N ALA A 46 3.49 -1.41 4.51
CA ALA A 46 2.13 -1.11 4.05
C ALA A 46 1.29 -0.43 5.14
N ASN A 47 1.30 -1.00 6.35
CA ASN A 47 0.58 -0.47 7.50
C ASN A 47 1.03 0.95 7.85
N ARG A 48 2.32 1.26 7.73
CA ARG A 48 2.81 2.63 7.97
C ARG A 48 2.47 3.60 6.84
N VAL A 49 2.63 3.20 5.58
CA VAL A 49 2.44 4.08 4.42
C VAL A 49 0.96 4.39 4.18
N TYR A 50 0.08 3.43 4.46
CA TYR A 50 -1.35 3.50 4.20
C TYR A 50 -2.23 3.73 5.44
N ALA A 51 -1.65 3.85 6.64
CA ALA A 51 -2.41 4.20 7.86
C ALA A 51 -3.13 5.54 7.75
N ASN A 52 -4.31 5.62 8.37
CA ASN A 52 -5.16 6.82 8.48
C ASN A 52 -5.49 7.47 7.13
N ARG A 53 -5.60 6.66 6.07
CA ARG A 53 -5.88 7.11 4.71
C ARG A 53 -6.92 6.21 4.08
N MET A 54 -7.84 6.81 3.32
CA MET A 54 -8.81 6.07 2.50
C MET A 54 -9.63 5.06 3.32
N GLY A 55 -10.01 5.46 4.54
CA GLY A 55 -10.75 4.61 5.49
C GLY A 55 -9.91 3.63 6.31
N ASN A 56 -8.61 3.49 6.03
CA ASN A 56 -7.73 2.62 6.83
C ASN A 56 -7.52 3.19 8.24
N GLY A 57 -7.52 2.32 9.25
CA GLY A 57 -7.19 2.67 10.63
C GLY A 57 -5.71 3.00 10.87
N SER A 58 -5.32 2.98 12.15
CA SER A 58 -3.93 3.20 12.56
C SER A 58 -3.00 2.10 12.00
N PRO A 59 -1.66 2.28 12.04
CA PRO A 59 -0.73 1.24 11.60
C PRO A 59 -0.93 -0.12 12.29
N ASP A 60 -1.48 -0.13 13.51
CA ASP A 60 -1.67 -1.33 14.31
C ASP A 60 -2.90 -2.15 13.91
N THR A 61 -3.84 -1.57 13.14
CA THR A 61 -5.05 -2.29 12.70
C THR A 61 -4.75 -3.33 11.62
N GLY A 62 -3.60 -3.21 10.94
CA GLY A 62 -3.26 -4.06 9.80
C GLY A 62 -3.94 -3.65 8.49
N ASP A 63 -4.73 -2.56 8.50
CA ASP A 63 -5.54 -2.14 7.35
C ASP A 63 -4.69 -1.72 6.16
N GLY A 64 -3.54 -1.10 6.40
CA GLY A 64 -2.66 -0.67 5.33
C GLY A 64 -2.15 -1.84 4.47
N TYR A 65 -1.88 -3.00 5.08
CA TYR A 65 -1.54 -4.23 4.35
C TYR A 65 -2.78 -4.94 3.82
N ARG A 66 -3.86 -5.02 4.62
CA ARG A 66 -5.11 -5.68 4.24
C ARG A 66 -5.77 -5.00 3.04
N TYR A 67 -5.72 -3.68 2.91
CA TYR A 67 -6.30 -2.88 1.82
C TYR A 67 -5.25 -2.20 0.92
N ARG A 68 -4.03 -2.74 0.87
CA ARG A 68 -2.98 -2.27 -0.08
C ARG A 68 -3.44 -2.38 -1.53
N GLY A 69 -2.78 -1.66 -2.43
CA GLY A 69 -3.10 -1.64 -3.86
C GLY A 69 -3.20 -3.05 -4.46
N ARG A 70 -4.37 -3.37 -5.02
CA ARG A 70 -4.60 -4.59 -5.80
C ARG A 70 -5.33 -4.29 -7.11
N GLY A 71 -5.15 -5.20 -8.07
CA GLY A 71 -5.90 -5.22 -9.32
C GLY A 71 -5.32 -4.32 -10.42
N LEU A 72 -5.88 -4.46 -11.63
CA LEU A 72 -5.41 -3.84 -12.87
C LEU A 72 -5.50 -2.30 -12.87
N ILE A 73 -6.32 -1.74 -11.99
CA ILE A 73 -6.60 -0.30 -11.84
C ILE A 73 -6.15 0.27 -10.49
N MET A 74 -5.34 -0.46 -9.72
CA MET A 74 -4.71 0.02 -8.46
C MET A 74 -5.70 0.60 -7.43
N ILE A 75 -6.74 -0.16 -7.07
CA ILE A 75 -7.63 0.23 -5.96
C ILE A 75 -6.86 0.05 -4.65
N THR A 76 -6.71 1.14 -3.89
CA THR A 76 -6.03 1.17 -2.59
C THR A 76 -6.94 1.83 -1.56
N GLY A 77 -7.05 1.27 -0.36
CA GLY A 77 -7.83 1.83 0.75
C GLY A 77 -9.25 1.29 0.88
N HIS A 78 -9.68 1.07 2.13
CA HIS A 78 -10.98 0.48 2.50
C HIS A 78 -12.16 1.06 1.72
N ASP A 79 -12.28 2.38 1.64
CA ASP A 79 -13.44 3.03 1.02
C ASP A 79 -13.53 2.75 -0.48
N ASN A 80 -12.38 2.72 -1.17
CA ASN A 80 -12.33 2.40 -2.59
C ASN A 80 -12.62 0.91 -2.85
N TYR A 81 -12.27 0.03 -1.90
CA TYR A 81 -12.67 -1.39 -1.95
C TYR A 81 -14.18 -1.55 -1.77
N ALA A 82 -14.79 -0.82 -0.83
CA ALA A 82 -16.23 -0.84 -0.59
C ALA A 82 -17.03 -0.32 -1.80
N GLU A 83 -16.55 0.74 -2.44
CA GLU A 83 -17.20 1.31 -3.63
C GLU A 83 -17.09 0.37 -4.85
N ALA A 84 -15.93 -0.26 -5.05
CA ALA A 84 -15.76 -1.26 -6.11
C ALA A 84 -16.61 -2.52 -5.88
N ALA A 85 -16.75 -2.97 -4.62
CA ALA A 85 -17.63 -4.09 -4.29
C ALA A 85 -19.10 -3.76 -4.60
N ARG A 86 -19.57 -2.55 -4.25
CA ARG A 86 -20.92 -2.08 -4.61
C ARG A 86 -21.12 -2.00 -6.13
N ALA A 87 -20.13 -1.49 -6.86
CA ALA A 87 -20.20 -1.36 -8.32
C ALA A 87 -20.19 -2.71 -9.05
N LEU A 88 -19.56 -3.73 -8.46
CA LEU A 88 -19.46 -5.09 -9.01
C LEU A 88 -20.56 -6.04 -8.50
N ALA A 89 -21.49 -5.58 -7.67
CA ALA A 89 -22.54 -6.39 -7.05
C ALA A 89 -22.02 -7.67 -6.37
N LEU A 90 -20.83 -7.58 -5.78
CA LEU A 90 -20.29 -8.66 -4.95
C LEU A 90 -20.91 -8.58 -3.55
N PRO A 91 -21.34 -9.71 -2.95
CA PRO A 91 -21.94 -9.73 -1.62
C PRO A 91 -20.98 -9.27 -0.52
#